data_AF-D2VYZ3-F1
#
_entry.id   AF-D2VYZ3-F1
#
_cell.length_a   1.000
_cell.length_b   1.000
_cell.length_c   1.000
_cell.angle_alpha   90.00
_cell.angle_beta   90.00
_cell.angle_gamma   90.00
#
_symmetry.space_group_name_H-M   'P 1'
#
loop_
_entity.id
_entity.type
_entity.pdbx_description
1 polymer ?
#
loop_
_entity_poly.entity_id
_entity_poly.type
_entity_poly.pdbx_seq_one_letter_code
_entity_poly.pdbx_strand_id
1 'polypeptide(L)'
;MLPTLEGEPVTKFKNKEEAIIDLVQLVLLGICKTIHNDIKPDNVVKYDGHFFLIDYGISLLYHSFNGNQCFDKELKPIKSKSVLTTPLYDSPEKAKDGCVSPKSDLYSLGVYFFY
;
A
#
# COMPACT_ATOMS: atom_id res chain seq x y z
N MET A 1 19.20 -4.94 -16.79
CA MET A 1 18.60 -5.84 -15.78
C MET A 1 18.71 -5.09 -14.45
N LEU A 2 17.59 -4.67 -13.84
CA LEU A 2 17.66 -4.06 -12.52
C LEU A 2 18.08 -5.14 -11.52
N PRO A 3 18.97 -4.84 -10.55
CA PRO A 3 19.37 -5.82 -9.55
C PRO A 3 18.14 -6.27 -8.76
N THR A 4 18.03 -7.59 -8.56
CA THR A 4 17.05 -8.17 -7.65
C THR A 4 17.38 -7.69 -6.24
N LEU A 5 16.44 -6.99 -5.60
CA LEU A 5 16.54 -6.65 -4.19
C LEU A 5 16.20 -7.92 -3.41
N GLU A 6 17.21 -8.58 -2.87
CA GLU A 6 17.04 -9.68 -1.92
C GLU A 6 17.06 -9.12 -0.50
N GLY A 7 16.02 -9.41 0.30
CA GLY A 7 15.96 -9.03 1.70
C GLY A 7 14.93 -9.86 2.46
N GLU A 8 14.96 -9.76 3.79
CA GLU A 8 14.05 -10.52 4.66
C GLU A 8 12.72 -9.78 4.86
N PRO A 9 11.56 -10.46 4.76
CA PRO A 9 10.27 -9.88 5.10
C PRO A 9 10.26 -9.38 6.55
N VAL A 10 9.69 -8.20 6.77
CA VAL A 10 9.65 -7.60 8.10
C VAL A 10 8.48 -8.18 8.88
N THR A 11 8.72 -9.23 9.67
CA THR A 11 7.65 -9.91 10.41
C THR A 11 7.27 -9.20 11.72
N LYS A 12 8.14 -8.34 12.26
CA LYS A 12 7.90 -7.47 13.43
C LYS A 12 8.82 -6.26 13.37
N PHE A 13 8.28 -5.06 13.56
CA PHE A 13 9.08 -3.86 13.77
C PHE A 13 9.83 -3.92 15.10
N LYS A 14 11.11 -3.55 15.08
CA LYS A 14 11.92 -3.48 16.31
C LYS A 14 11.67 -2.18 17.07
N ASN A 15 11.29 -1.10 16.37
CA ASN A 15 11.04 0.21 16.97
C ASN A 15 10.11 1.09 16.11
N LYS A 16 9.70 2.23 16.65
CA LYS A 16 8.84 3.22 15.97
C LYS A 16 9.56 3.95 14.83
N GLU A 17 10.89 3.95 14.76
CA GLU A 17 11.62 4.60 13.67
C GLU A 17 11.48 3.81 12.35
N GLU A 18 11.43 2.48 12.42
CA GLU A 18 11.19 1.62 11.24
C GLU A 18 9.79 1.87 10.63
N ALA A 19 8.80 2.20 11.46
CA ALA A 19 7.44 2.57 11.05
C ALA A 19 7.35 3.89 10.25
N ILE A 20 8.25 4.84 10.51
CA ILE A 20 8.24 6.16 9.86
C ILE A 20 8.63 6.05 8.39
N ILE A 21 9.52 5.11 8.05
CA ILE A 21 10.01 4.93 6.67
C ILE A 21 8.89 4.39 5.77
N ASP A 22 8.05 3.48 6.28
CA ASP A 22 6.87 3.00 5.56
C ASP A 22 5.84 4.11 5.35
N LEU A 23 5.68 5.00 6.34
CA LEU A 23 4.81 6.17 6.22
C LEU A 23 5.28 7.13 5.12
N VAL A 24 6.59 7.36 5.00
CA VAL A 24 7.19 8.20 3.95
C VAL A 24 6.94 7.61 2.56
N GLN A 25 7.07 6.29 2.41
CA GLN A 25 6.80 5.63 1.13
C GLN A 25 5.33 5.72 0.72
N LEU A 26 4.39 5.56 1.67
CA LEU A 26 2.96 5.78 1.38
C LEU A 26 2.67 7.22 0.94
N VAL A 27 3.32 8.21 1.56
CA VAL A 27 3.20 9.61 1.14
C VAL A 27 3.70 9.79 -0.30
N LEU A 28 4.82 9.16 -0.66
CA LEU A 28 5.34 9.20 -2.03
C LEU A 28 4.39 8.56 -3.04
N LEU A 29 3.74 7.44 -2.70
CA LEU A 29 2.71 6.84 -3.56
C LEU A 29 1.55 7.80 -3.82
N GLY A 30 1.06 8.49 -2.78
CA GLY A 30 0.03 9.51 -2.92
C GLY A 30 0.46 10.67 -3.82
N ILE A 31 1.71 11.12 -3.72
CA ILE A 31 2.28 12.15 -4.60
C ILE A 31 2.34 11.66 -6.05
N CYS A 32 2.72 10.41 -6.27
CA CYS A 32 2.77 9.76 -7.58
C CYS A 32 1.40 9.29 -8.10
N LYS A 33 0.31 9.63 -7.41
CA LYS A 33 -1.07 9.20 -7.71
C LYS A 33 -1.21 7.68 -7.89
N THR A 34 -0.49 6.94 -7.07
CA THR A 34 -0.49 5.47 -7.04
C THR A 34 -1.12 4.99 -5.75
N ILE A 35 -1.88 3.90 -5.84
CA ILE A 35 -2.40 3.12 -4.71
C ILE A 35 -1.69 1.78 -4.78
N HIS A 36 -0.99 1.38 -3.73
CA HIS A 36 -0.29 0.09 -3.70
C HIS A 36 -1.28 -1.07 -3.75
N ASN A 37 -2.39 -0.95 -3.01
CA ASN A 37 -3.51 -1.89 -2.98
C ASN A 37 -3.20 -3.27 -2.35
N ASP A 38 -1.99 -3.50 -1.82
CA ASP A 38 -1.61 -4.74 -1.10
C ASP A 38 -0.51 -4.49 -0.06
N ILE A 39 -0.70 -3.50 0.81
CA ILE A 39 0.24 -3.23 1.89
C ILE A 39 0.11 -4.32 2.97
N LYS A 40 1.20 -5.05 3.19
CA LYS A 40 1.30 -6.15 4.17
C LYS A 40 2.78 -6.42 4.49
N PRO A 41 3.10 -7.11 5.60
CA PRO A 41 4.48 -7.42 5.99
C PRO A 41 5.33 -8.04 4.88
N ASP A 42 4.77 -8.98 4.10
CA ASP A 42 5.48 -9.68 3.01
C ASP A 42 5.92 -8.74 1.88
N ASN A 43 5.24 -7.60 1.74
CA ASN A 43 5.53 -6.59 0.71
C ASN A 43 6.39 -5.44 1.24
N VAL A 44 6.93 -5.57 2.46
CA VAL A 44 7.91 -4.63 3.04
C VAL A 44 9.23 -5.37 3.26
N VAL A 45 10.27 -4.93 2.57
CA VAL A 45 11.60 -5.53 2.65
C VAL A 45 12.60 -4.54 3.23
N LYS A 46 13.46 -5.02 4.15
CA LYS A 46 14.60 -4.25 4.63
C LYS A 46 15.86 -4.62 3.83
N TYR A 47 16.44 -3.63 3.15
CA TYR A 47 17.68 -3.77 2.40
C TYR A 47 18.62 -2.61 2.73
N ASP A 48 19.88 -2.92 3.08
CA ASP A 48 20.91 -1.95 3.45
C ASP A 48 20.46 -0.91 4.51
N GLY A 49 19.70 -1.36 5.51
CA GLY A 49 19.20 -0.50 6.58
C GLY A 49 17.96 0.34 6.22
N HIS A 50 17.50 0.27 4.97
CA HIS A 50 16.32 0.98 4.48
C HIS A 50 15.15 0.02 4.23
N PHE A 51 13.92 0.50 4.41
CA PHE A 51 12.71 -0.24 4.10
C PHE A 51 12.22 0.13 2.71
N PHE A 52 11.66 -0.85 2.01
CA PHE A 52 11.15 -0.72 0.66
C PHE A 52 9.80 -1.43 0.52
N LEU A 53 8.83 -0.75 -0.07
CA LEU A 53 7.62 -1.39 -0.58
C LEU A 53 7.94 -2.10 -1.89
N ILE A 54 7.54 -3.36 -1.98
CA ILE A 54 7.70 -4.22 -3.15
C ILE A 54 6.35 -4.78 -3.60
N ASP A 55 6.34 -5.47 -4.73
CA ASP A 55 5.15 -6.11 -5.32
C ASP A 55 4.01 -5.12 -5.65
N TYR A 56 4.22 -4.36 -6.72
CA TYR A 56 3.22 -3.45 -7.29
C TYR A 56 2.23 -4.16 -8.23
N GLY A 57 2.16 -5.50 -8.21
CA GLY A 57 1.42 -6.29 -9.19
C GLY A 57 -0.08 -5.98 -9.28
N ILE A 58 -0.67 -5.47 -8.19
CA ILE A 58 -2.07 -5.06 -8.14
C ILE A 58 -2.26 -3.57 -7.83
N SER A 59 -1.20 -2.78 -7.95
CA SER A 59 -1.26 -1.33 -7.75
C SER A 59 -2.11 -0.65 -8.82
N LEU A 60 -2.74 0.46 -8.44
CA LEU A 60 -3.66 1.21 -9.28
C LEU A 60 -3.24 2.68 -9.38
N LEU A 61 -3.35 3.24 -10.58
CA LEU A 61 -3.13 4.67 -10.82
C LEU A 61 -4.45 5.42 -10.77
N TYR A 62 -4.47 6.58 -10.10
CA TYR A 62 -5.61 7.48 -10.12
C TYR A 62 -5.28 8.82 -10.76
N HIS A 63 -6.29 9.46 -11.33
CA HIS A 63 -6.17 10.79 -11.92
C HIS A 63 -6.56 11.88 -10.91
N SER A 64 -7.66 11.66 -10.18
CA SER A 64 -8.17 12.58 -9.17
C SER A 64 -8.65 11.83 -7.92
N PHE A 65 -8.66 12.53 -6.79
CA PHE A 65 -9.11 12.05 -5.50
C PHE A 65 -9.95 13.13 -4.84
N ASN A 66 -11.20 12.83 -4.48
CA ASN A 66 -12.11 13.81 -3.87
C ASN A 66 -12.13 13.74 -2.33
N GLY A 67 -11.18 13.03 -1.73
CA GLY A 67 -11.12 12.78 -0.28
C GLY A 67 -11.73 11.45 0.15
N ASN A 68 -12.63 10.84 -0.64
CA ASN A 68 -13.24 9.55 -0.32
C ASN A 68 -13.02 8.50 -1.42
N GLN A 69 -12.98 8.92 -2.68
CA GLN A 69 -12.93 8.04 -3.84
C GLN A 69 -11.86 8.52 -4.82
N CYS A 70 -11.07 7.58 -5.33
CA CYS A 70 -10.16 7.79 -6.44
C CYS A 70 -10.86 7.54 -7.77
N PHE A 71 -10.53 8.35 -8.78
CA PHE A 71 -11.10 8.25 -10.12
C PHE A 71 -10.00 8.14 -11.17
N ASP A 72 -10.28 7.42 -12.25
CA ASP A 72 -9.39 7.34 -13.41
C ASP A 72 -9.48 8.61 -14.28
N LYS A 73 -8.76 8.62 -15.41
CA LYS A 73 -8.73 9.74 -16.36
C LYS A 73 -10.10 10.05 -17.01
N GLU A 74 -11.03 9.10 -17.00
CA GLU A 74 -12.39 9.22 -17.53
C GLU A 74 -13.40 9.57 -16.42
N LEU A 75 -12.89 9.94 -15.22
CA LEU A 75 -13.68 10.23 -14.02
C LEU A 75 -14.52 9.04 -13.54
N LYS A 76 -14.10 7.81 -13.85
CA LYS A 76 -14.76 6.60 -13.35
C LYS A 76 -14.17 6.20 -11.99
N PRO A 77 -14.99 5.80 -11.01
CA PRO A 77 -14.49 5.32 -9.72
C PRO A 77 -13.55 4.13 -9.89
N ILE A 78 -12.35 4.24 -9.33
CA ILE A 78 -11.40 3.14 -9.26
C ILE A 78 -11.84 2.20 -8.14
N LYS A 79 -11.93 0.92 -8.48
CA LYS A 79 -12.20 -0.15 -7.54
C LYS A 79 -11.13 -1.23 -7.65
N SER A 80 -10.74 -1.78 -6.51
CA SER A 80 -10.01 -3.03 -6.48
C SER A 80 -10.94 -4.15 -6.94
N LYS A 81 -10.47 -4.94 -7.92
CA LYS A 81 -11.19 -6.11 -8.44
C LYS A 81 -10.80 -7.39 -7.70
N SER A 82 -10.09 -7.27 -6.59
CA SER A 82 -9.18 -8.32 -6.14
C SER A 82 -9.83 -9.33 -5.21
N VAL A 83 -9.99 -10.55 -5.72
CA VAL A 83 -10.02 -11.79 -4.91
C VAL A 83 -8.60 -12.18 -4.45
N LEU A 84 -7.58 -11.43 -4.88
CA LEU A 84 -6.14 -11.71 -4.74
C LEU A 84 -5.44 -10.89 -3.65
N THR A 85 -6.18 -10.06 -2.87
CA THR A 85 -5.60 -9.33 -1.73
C THR A 85 -5.50 -10.23 -0.51
N THR A 86 -4.71 -9.81 0.48
CA THR A 86 -4.65 -10.46 1.79
C THR A 86 -5.72 -9.84 2.69
N PRO A 87 -6.88 -10.50 2.92
CA PRO A 87 -8.06 -9.83 3.49
C PRO A 87 -7.84 -9.27 4.90
N LEU A 88 -6.85 -9.79 5.62
CA LEU A 88 -6.48 -9.35 6.96
C LEU A 88 -6.10 -7.87 7.02
N TYR A 89 -5.49 -7.32 5.95
CA TYR A 89 -4.99 -5.94 5.92
C TYR A 89 -5.93 -5.00 5.16
N ASP A 90 -7.01 -5.50 4.57
CA ASP A 90 -7.91 -4.69 3.75
C ASP A 90 -8.68 -3.66 4.58
N SER A 91 -8.80 -2.44 4.05
CA SER A 91 -9.62 -1.41 4.69
C SER A 91 -11.11 -1.75 4.63
N PRO A 92 -11.94 -1.25 5.57
CA PRO A 92 -13.35 -1.59 5.62
C PRO A 92 -14.09 -1.25 4.32
N GLU A 93 -13.78 -0.11 3.70
CA GLU A 93 -14.36 0.33 2.44
C GLU A 93 -13.90 -0.52 1.23
N LYS A 94 -12.68 -1.05 1.28
CA LYS A 94 -12.18 -2.00 0.27
C LYS A 94 -12.88 -3.35 0.41
N ALA A 95 -12.97 -3.88 1.63
CA ALA A 95 -13.63 -5.15 1.91
C ALA A 95 -15.13 -5.12 1.59
N LYS A 96 -15.79 -3.99 1.85
CA LYS A 96 -17.24 -3.84 1.63
C LYS A 96 -17.60 -3.58 0.16
N ASP A 97 -16.94 -2.60 -0.47
CA ASP A 97 -17.39 -2.02 -1.74
C ASP A 97 -16.31 -2.04 -2.85
N GLY A 98 -15.12 -2.57 -2.54
CA GLY A 98 -13.95 -2.57 -3.42
C GLY A 98 -13.30 -1.18 -3.58
N CYS A 99 -13.74 -0.19 -2.80
CA CYS A 99 -13.23 1.18 -2.93
C CYS A 99 -11.80 1.27 -2.39
N VAL A 100 -10.92 1.88 -3.16
CA VAL A 100 -9.50 2.02 -2.80
C VAL A 100 -9.00 3.43 -3.06
N SER A 101 -8.09 3.89 -2.21
CA SER A 101 -7.50 5.22 -2.24
C SER A 101 -6.19 5.24 -1.43
N PRO A 102 -5.41 6.34 -1.43
CA PRO A 102 -4.29 6.45 -0.50
C PRO A 102 -4.66 6.21 0.98
N LYS A 103 -5.92 6.46 1.37
CA LYS A 103 -6.41 6.18 2.72
C LYS A 103 -6.53 4.68 3.00
N SER A 104 -6.84 3.86 2.00
CA SER A 104 -6.90 2.40 2.18
C SER A 104 -5.51 1.80 2.39
N ASP A 105 -4.49 2.31 1.69
CA ASP A 105 -3.10 1.91 1.94
C ASP A 105 -2.65 2.33 3.35
N LEU A 106 -3.02 3.54 3.79
CA LEU A 106 -2.74 4.01 5.15
C LEU A 106 -3.41 3.15 6.22
N TYR A 107 -4.67 2.74 6.00
CA TYR A 107 -5.35 1.82 6.89
C TYR A 107 -4.61 0.48 6.99
N SER A 108 -4.22 -0.08 5.84
CA SER A 108 -3.51 -1.36 5.75
C SER A 108 -2.18 -1.31 6.51
N LEU A 109 -1.43 -0.22 6.39
CA LEU A 109 -0.22 0.05 7.19
C LEU A 109 -0.54 0.16 8.68
N GLY A 110 -1.65 0.81 9.03
CA GLY A 110 -2.14 0.85 10.41
C GLY A 110 -2.36 -0.55 10.98
N VAL A 111 -3.06 -1.43 10.25
CA VAL A 111 -3.27 -2.82 10.65
C VAL A 111 -1.94 -3.56 10.82
N TYR A 112 -1.00 -3.37 9.88
CA TYR A 112 0.34 -3.93 9.97
C TYR A 112 1.08 -3.49 11.26
N PHE A 113 0.94 -2.25 11.72
CA PHE A 113 1.56 -1.86 12.99
C PHE A 113 0.94 -2.49 14.23
N PHE A 114 -0.31 -2.95 14.16
CA PHE A 114 -1.04 -3.49 15.31
C PHE A 114 -1.00 -5.02 15.41
N TYR A 115 -0.83 -5.74 14.29
CA TYR A 115 -0.80 -7.20 14.20
C TYR A 115 0.60 -7.73 13.92
#